data_AF-A0A7W6JB08-F1
#
_entry.id   AF-A0A7W6JB08-F1
#
_cell.length_a   1.000
_cell.length_b   1.000
_cell.length_c   1.000
_cell.angle_alpha   90.00
_cell.angle_beta   90.00
_cell.angle_gamma   90.00
#
_symmetry.space_group_name_H-M   'P 1'
#
loop_
_entity.id
_entity.type
_entity.pdbx_description
1 polymer ?
#
loop_
_entity_poly.entity_id
_entity_poly.type
_entity_poly.pdbx_seq_one_letter_code
_entity_poly.pdbx_strand_id
1 'polypeptide(L)'
;MKKSSRNDPKTKVGTLECKGDYAGVRLFGEAYDEFHALDPKTDELSVKKLRTISRYFERFVALGPTSLNEKMFKKQSRIKIGGTEVMIWEFKAWQFRIYGVIGEYEGQRCFLGTACDPDKKKDKADPAKLRKAAEEYLRITNG
;
A
#
# COMPACT_ATOMS: atom_id res chain seq x y z
N MET A 1 25.62 -1.71 -18.16
CA MET A 1 25.20 -0.30 -17.96
C MET A 1 23.71 -0.19 -18.26
N LYS A 2 22.85 -0.04 -17.24
CA LYS A 2 21.44 0.37 -17.41
C LYS A 2 21.19 1.50 -16.41
N LYS A 3 21.18 2.73 -16.92
CA LYS A 3 20.61 3.88 -16.21
C LYS A 3 19.09 3.70 -16.27
N SER A 4 18.43 3.61 -15.12
CA SER A 4 16.98 3.79 -15.01
C SER A 4 16.75 4.30 -13.59
N SER A 5 16.80 5.62 -13.39
CA SER A 5 15.69 6.56 -13.51
C SER A 5 15.40 7.08 -12.10
N ARG A 6 16.19 8.06 -11.65
CA ARG A 6 15.96 8.78 -10.39
C ARG A 6 14.83 9.83 -10.52
N ASN A 7 14.09 9.81 -11.63
CA ASN A 7 13.15 10.84 -12.08
C ASN A 7 12.00 10.23 -12.89
N ASP A 8 11.44 9.08 -12.48
CA ASP A 8 10.22 8.57 -13.10
C ASP A 8 9.00 9.33 -12.53
N PRO A 9 8.21 10.07 -13.33
CA PRO A 9 7.01 10.77 -12.85
C PRO A 9 6.02 9.87 -12.11
N LYS A 10 6.01 8.56 -12.42
CA LYS A 10 5.19 7.53 -11.76
C LYS A 10 5.59 7.25 -10.30
N THR A 11 6.76 7.71 -9.88
CA THR A 11 7.22 7.59 -8.49
C THR A 11 6.86 8.79 -7.60
N LYS A 12 6.32 9.89 -8.17
CA LYS A 12 5.92 11.07 -7.39
C LYS A 12 4.40 11.29 -7.32
N VAL A 13 3.67 10.92 -8.36
CA VAL A 13 2.20 11.06 -8.39
C VAL A 13 1.60 9.67 -8.21
N GLY A 14 1.03 9.41 -7.02
CA GLY A 14 0.40 8.12 -6.73
C GLY A 14 -0.95 8.01 -7.41
N THR A 15 -1.21 6.85 -7.99
CA THR A 15 -2.49 6.58 -8.65
C THR A 15 -3.56 6.36 -7.60
N LEU A 16 -4.68 7.09 -7.73
CA LEU A 16 -5.87 6.88 -6.93
C LEU A 16 -6.57 5.62 -7.41
N GLU A 17 -6.43 4.54 -6.65
CA GLU A 17 -7.04 3.24 -6.97
C GLU A 17 -8.49 3.16 -6.49
N CYS A 18 -8.81 3.85 -5.40
CA CYS A 18 -10.16 3.85 -4.84
C CYS A 18 -10.43 5.15 -4.07
N LYS A 19 -11.64 5.68 -4.16
CA LYS A 19 -12.10 6.88 -3.45
C LYS A 19 -13.46 6.64 -2.84
N GLY A 20 -13.66 7.17 -1.64
CA GLY A 20 -14.94 7.19 -0.96
C GLY A 20 -15.03 8.39 -0.03
N ASP A 21 -16.16 8.49 0.68
CA ASP A 21 -16.48 9.64 1.52
C ASP A 21 -15.55 9.79 2.73
N TYR A 22 -15.01 8.68 3.23
CA TYR A 22 -14.11 8.69 4.39
C TYR A 22 -12.65 8.93 4.00
N ALA A 23 -12.16 8.28 2.94
CA ALA A 23 -10.74 8.32 2.55
C ALA A 23 -10.52 7.96 1.08
N GLY A 24 -9.27 8.04 0.62
CA GLY A 24 -8.78 7.42 -0.62
C GLY A 24 -7.80 6.27 -0.35
N VAL A 25 -7.57 5.46 -1.37
CA VAL A 25 -6.43 4.54 -1.45
C VAL A 25 -5.58 4.95 -2.64
N ARG A 26 -4.32 5.28 -2.38
CA ARG A 26 -3.34 5.63 -3.42
C ARG A 26 -2.17 4.68 -3.37
N LEU A 27 -1.79 4.13 -4.51
CA LEU A 27 -0.65 3.24 -4.64
C LEU A 27 0.48 3.94 -5.41
N PHE A 28 1.70 3.66 -4.98
CA PHE A 28 2.93 4.23 -5.52
C PHE A 28 3.97 3.12 -5.73
N GLY A 29 4.81 3.29 -6.75
CA GLY A 29 5.98 2.43 -7.00
C GLY A 29 5.64 0.94 -6.95
N GLU A 30 6.37 0.19 -6.11
CA GLU A 30 6.23 -1.27 -6.00
C GLU A 30 4.80 -1.71 -5.66
N ALA A 31 4.09 -0.97 -4.79
CA ALA A 31 2.71 -1.35 -4.46
C ALA A 31 1.76 -1.23 -5.65
N TYR A 32 1.96 -0.20 -6.48
CA TYR A 32 1.19 -0.01 -7.71
C TYR A 32 1.52 -1.12 -8.72
N ASP A 33 2.81 -1.33 -9.00
CA ASP A 33 3.26 -2.30 -9.99
C ASP A 33 2.77 -3.71 -9.67
N GLU A 34 2.87 -4.14 -8.41
CA GLU A 34 2.45 -5.47 -7.98
C GLU A 34 0.93 -5.64 -7.95
N PHE A 35 0.18 -4.59 -7.61
CA PHE A 35 -1.29 -4.62 -7.65
C PHE A 35 -1.80 -4.77 -9.08
N HIS A 36 -1.29 -3.97 -10.01
CA HIS A 36 -1.69 -4.03 -11.43
C HIS A 36 -1.16 -5.28 -12.13
N ALA A 37 -0.08 -5.88 -11.65
CA ALA A 37 0.39 -7.18 -12.12
C ALA A 37 -0.56 -8.34 -11.76
N LEU A 38 -1.62 -8.13 -10.97
CA LEU A 38 -2.66 -9.12 -10.71
C LEU A 38 -3.71 -9.21 -11.82
N ASP A 39 -4.01 -8.11 -12.52
CA ASP A 39 -5.08 -8.01 -13.53
C ASP A 39 -4.83 -8.83 -14.82
N PRO A 40 -3.63 -8.83 -15.45
CA PRO A 40 -3.41 -9.64 -16.65
C PRO A 40 -3.34 -11.15 -16.35
N LYS A 41 -3.37 -11.55 -15.08
CA LYS A 41 -3.22 -12.95 -14.68
C LYS A 41 -4.59 -13.62 -14.61
N THR A 42 -4.78 -14.62 -15.45
CA THR A 42 -5.99 -15.46 -15.47
C THR A 42 -5.95 -16.59 -14.45
N ASP A 43 -4.88 -16.73 -13.66
CA ASP A 43 -4.82 -17.75 -12.62
C ASP A 43 -5.75 -17.41 -11.45
N GLU A 44 -6.42 -18.44 -10.91
CA GLU A 44 -7.46 -18.29 -9.90
C GLU A 44 -6.96 -17.55 -8.64
N LEU A 45 -5.68 -17.74 -8.28
CA LEU A 45 -5.10 -17.10 -7.11
C LEU A 45 -4.91 -15.60 -7.32
N SER A 46 -4.42 -15.17 -8.47
CA SER A 46 -4.27 -13.75 -8.81
C SER A 46 -5.62 -13.03 -8.89
N VAL A 47 -6.61 -13.65 -9.55
CA VAL A 47 -7.99 -13.14 -9.58
C VAL A 47 -8.58 -13.01 -8.17
N LYS A 48 -8.39 -14.04 -7.33
CA LYS A 48 -8.85 -14.02 -5.94
C LYS A 48 -8.14 -12.95 -5.12
N LYS A 49 -6.82 -12.77 -5.29
CA LYS A 49 -6.04 -11.70 -4.64
C LYS A 49 -6.61 -10.35 -5.01
N LEU A 50 -6.73 -10.04 -6.30
CA LEU A 50 -7.24 -8.76 -6.84
C LEU A 50 -8.64 -8.45 -6.32
N ARG A 51 -9.60 -9.36 -6.51
CA ARG A 51 -10.99 -9.17 -6.03
C ARG A 51 -11.04 -8.91 -4.53
N THR A 52 -10.22 -9.62 -3.76
CA THR A 52 -10.21 -9.50 -2.30
C THR A 52 -9.65 -8.16 -1.85
N ILE A 53 -8.52 -7.74 -2.43
CA ILE A 53 -7.87 -6.48 -2.05
C ILE A 53 -8.74 -5.28 -2.47
N SER A 54 -9.35 -5.30 -3.65
CA SER A 54 -10.22 -4.21 -4.13
C SER A 54 -11.44 -4.01 -3.22
N ARG A 55 -12.08 -5.11 -2.81
CA ARG A 55 -13.18 -5.05 -1.83
C ARG A 55 -12.75 -4.45 -0.48
N TYR A 56 -11.51 -4.67 -0.06
CA TYR A 56 -11.00 -4.09 1.18
C TYR A 56 -10.69 -2.61 1.02
N PHE A 57 -10.22 -2.18 -0.16
CA PHE A 57 -10.08 -0.76 -0.48
C PHE A 57 -11.43 -0.07 -0.44
N GLU A 58 -12.44 -0.58 -1.13
CA GLU A 58 -13.81 -0.04 -1.14
C GLU A 58 -14.37 0.14 0.28
N ARG A 59 -14.24 -0.90 1.10
CA ARG A 59 -14.70 -0.85 2.49
C ARG A 59 -13.92 0.15 3.34
N PHE A 60 -12.60 0.25 3.15
CA PHE A 60 -11.77 1.24 3.83
C PHE A 60 -12.16 2.67 3.44
N VAL A 61 -12.32 2.96 2.15
CA VAL A 61 -12.59 4.32 1.68
C VAL A 61 -14.00 4.80 2.02
N ALA A 62 -14.95 3.87 2.19
CA ALA A 62 -16.32 4.18 2.58
C ALA A 62 -16.49 4.30 4.11
N LEU A 63 -15.92 3.36 4.87
CA LEU A 63 -16.25 3.18 6.29
C LEU A 63 -15.04 3.33 7.24
N GLY A 64 -13.85 3.52 6.70
CA GLY A 64 -12.62 3.66 7.47
C GLY A 64 -12.05 2.36 8.05
N PRO A 65 -10.91 2.45 8.76
CA PRO A 65 -10.14 1.28 9.20
C PRO A 65 -10.84 0.43 10.25
N THR A 66 -11.74 0.99 11.06
CA THR A 66 -12.48 0.25 12.10
C THR A 66 -13.49 -0.74 11.52
N SER A 67 -13.89 -0.54 10.26
CA SER A 67 -14.77 -1.46 9.56
C SER A 67 -14.05 -2.75 9.13
N LEU A 68 -12.71 -2.79 9.19
CA LEU A 68 -11.88 -3.91 8.74
C LEU A 68 -11.22 -4.57 9.95
N ASN A 69 -11.26 -5.90 10.01
CA ASN A 69 -10.57 -6.65 11.07
C ASN A 69 -9.08 -6.87 10.72
N GLU A 70 -8.31 -7.38 11.69
CA GLU A 70 -6.86 -7.60 11.52
C GLU A 70 -6.47 -8.64 10.45
N LYS A 71 -7.43 -9.44 9.96
CA LYS A 71 -7.20 -10.36 8.84
C LYS A 71 -7.32 -9.65 7.49
N MET A 72 -7.86 -8.43 7.46
CA MET A 72 -8.06 -7.61 6.25
C MET A 72 -7.13 -6.39 6.25
N PHE A 73 -7.07 -5.68 7.37
CA PHE A 73 -6.29 -4.46 7.55
C PHE A 73 -5.68 -4.42 8.95
N LYS A 74 -4.36 -4.33 9.05
CA LYS A 74 -3.66 -4.53 10.33
C LYS A 74 -2.56 -3.50 10.57
N LYS A 75 -2.47 -3.01 11.81
CA LYS A 75 -1.33 -2.23 12.31
C LYS A 75 -0.09 -3.12 12.42
N GLN A 76 1.04 -2.69 11.87
CA GLN A 76 2.30 -3.42 11.95
C GLN A 76 3.20 -2.86 13.06
N SER A 77 3.92 -1.79 12.74
CA SER A 77 4.89 -1.19 13.66
C SER A 77 5.07 0.29 13.35
N ARG A 78 5.53 1.03 14.36
CA ARG A 78 6.06 2.38 14.18
C ARG A 78 7.51 2.30 13.72
N ILE A 79 7.87 3.11 12.74
CA ILE A 79 9.23 3.19 12.20
C ILE A 79 9.69 4.64 12.28
N LYS A 80 10.82 4.86 12.95
CA LYS A 80 11.49 6.16 12.99
C LYS A 80 12.38 6.31 11.75
N ILE A 81 12.09 7.31 10.92
CA ILE A 81 12.80 7.63 9.68
C ILE A 81 12.85 9.14 9.46
N GLY A 82 14.02 9.69 9.12
CA GLY A 82 14.17 11.13 8.83
C GLY A 82 13.75 12.06 9.98
N GLY A 83 13.85 11.62 11.24
CA GLY A 83 13.39 12.38 12.40
C GLY A 83 11.90 12.23 12.74
N THR A 84 11.11 11.66 11.83
CA THR A 84 9.67 11.39 12.00
C THR A 84 9.43 9.94 12.41
N GLU A 85 8.39 9.69 13.18
CA GLU A 85 7.90 8.33 13.45
C GLU A 85 6.58 8.09 12.72
N VAL A 86 6.53 7.06 11.87
CA VAL A 86 5.35 6.72 11.06
C VAL A 86 4.80 5.35 11.42
N MET A 87 3.47 5.23 11.53
CA MET A 87 2.79 3.95 11.75
C MET A 87 2.56 3.25 10.41
N ILE A 88 3.12 2.04 10.26
CA ILE A 88 2.88 1.21 9.08
C ILE A 88 1.64 0.34 9.28
N TRP A 89 0.81 0.32 8.25
CA TRP A 89 -0.38 -0.51 8.12
C TRP A 89 -0.23 -1.48 6.97
N GLU A 90 -0.92 -2.61 7.04
CA GLU A 90 -0.98 -3.59 5.94
C GLU A 90 -2.43 -3.87 5.52
N PHE A 91 -2.68 -3.95 4.22
CA PHE A 91 -3.81 -4.70 3.69
C PHE A 91 -3.42 -6.14 3.39
N LYS A 92 -4.34 -7.09 3.64
CA LYS A 92 -4.08 -8.53 3.59
C LYS A 92 -5.04 -9.28 2.68
N ALA A 93 -4.64 -9.57 1.44
CA ALA A 93 -5.40 -10.43 0.53
C ALA A 93 -4.72 -11.81 0.39
N TRP A 94 -5.07 -12.77 1.24
CA TRP A 94 -4.48 -14.11 1.26
C TRP A 94 -2.97 -14.10 1.50
N GLN A 95 -2.11 -14.36 0.51
CA GLN A 95 -0.64 -14.19 0.61
C GLN A 95 -0.15 -12.81 0.12
N PHE A 96 -1.01 -12.00 -0.49
CA PHE A 96 -0.66 -10.68 -1.01
C PHE A 96 -0.79 -9.61 0.08
N ARG A 97 0.24 -8.78 0.25
CA ARG A 97 0.25 -7.67 1.21
C ARG A 97 0.65 -6.36 0.54
N ILE A 98 -0.06 -5.30 0.86
CA ILE A 98 0.36 -3.93 0.56
C ILE A 98 0.62 -3.24 1.90
N TYR A 99 1.80 -2.65 2.04
CA TYR A 99 2.21 -1.87 3.20
C TYR A 99 2.20 -0.39 2.87
N GLY A 100 1.74 0.41 3.84
CA GLY A 100 1.61 1.85 3.66
C GLY A 100 1.32 2.59 4.95
N VAL A 101 1.04 3.87 4.81
CA VAL A 101 0.73 4.78 5.92
C VAL A 101 -0.64 5.40 5.67
N ILE A 102 -1.43 5.59 6.74
CA ILE A 102 -2.61 6.45 6.67
C ILE A 102 -2.13 7.88 6.94
N GLY A 103 -2.30 8.76 5.97
CA GLY A 103 -1.88 10.16 6.04
C GLY A 103 -2.77 11.05 5.18
N GLU A 104 -2.43 12.33 5.10
CA GLU A 104 -3.07 13.27 4.18
C GLU A 104 -2.25 13.38 2.89
N TYR A 105 -2.91 13.39 1.74
CA TYR A 105 -2.28 13.60 0.44
C TYR A 105 -3.25 14.37 -0.44
N GLU A 106 -2.81 15.50 -1.01
CA GLU A 106 -3.64 16.40 -1.83
C GLU A 106 -4.95 16.83 -1.10
N GLY A 107 -4.88 17.13 0.19
CA GLY A 107 -6.03 17.57 1.00
C GLY A 107 -7.04 16.47 1.35
N GLN A 108 -6.74 15.21 1.03
CA GLN A 108 -7.61 14.07 1.32
C GLN A 108 -6.89 13.06 2.22
N ARG A 109 -7.59 12.56 3.24
CA ARG A 109 -7.14 11.39 4.01
C ARG A 109 -7.01 10.19 3.09
N CYS A 110 -5.84 9.57 3.05
CA CYS A 110 -5.57 8.41 2.21
C CYS A 110 -4.81 7.33 2.96
N PHE A 111 -5.01 6.07 2.57
CA PHE A 111 -3.97 5.07 2.69
C PHE A 111 -3.00 5.23 1.52
N LEU A 112 -1.73 5.49 1.82
CA LEU A 112 -0.64 5.63 0.85
C LEU A 112 0.18 4.34 0.86
N GLY A 113 -0.13 3.43 -0.07
CA GLY A 113 0.56 2.15 -0.23
C GLY A 113 1.80 2.29 -1.08
N THR A 114 2.95 1.84 -0.57
CA THR A 114 4.26 2.11 -1.19
C THR A 114 5.15 0.87 -1.35
N ALA A 115 4.90 -0.19 -0.57
CA ALA A 115 5.61 -1.46 -0.69
C ALA A 115 4.64 -2.65 -0.75
N CYS A 116 5.08 -3.75 -1.36
CA CYS A 116 4.27 -4.96 -1.50
C CYS A 116 5.07 -6.23 -1.16
N ASP A 117 4.38 -7.24 -0.62
CA ASP A 117 4.86 -8.62 -0.48
C ASP A 117 3.81 -9.52 -1.17
N PRO A 118 4.04 -9.88 -2.45
CA PRO A 118 3.01 -10.46 -3.31
C PRO A 118 2.71 -11.94 -3.01
N ASP A 119 3.65 -12.61 -2.35
CA ASP A 119 3.60 -14.04 -2.06
C ASP A 119 4.16 -14.35 -0.66
N LYS A 120 3.56 -13.71 0.34
CA LYS A 120 4.00 -13.84 1.72
C LYS A 120 3.84 -15.26 2.23
N LYS A 121 4.97 -15.89 2.59
CA LYS A 121 5.02 -17.26 3.14
C LYS A 121 5.16 -17.31 4.67
N LYS A 122 5.66 -16.25 5.30
CA LYS A 122 5.87 -16.17 6.76
C LYS A 122 4.78 -15.30 7.40
N ASP A 123 4.35 -15.66 8.61
CA ASP A 123 3.32 -14.91 9.33
C ASP A 123 3.76 -13.48 9.70
N LYS A 124 5.04 -13.32 10.06
CA LYS A 124 5.61 -12.02 10.40
C LYS A 124 5.89 -11.18 9.15
N ALA A 125 5.51 -9.90 9.18
CA ALA A 125 5.88 -8.93 8.16
C ALA A 125 7.40 -8.85 7.99
N ASP A 126 7.85 -8.66 6.75
CA ASP A 126 9.27 -8.49 6.45
C ASP A 126 9.71 -7.08 6.91
N PRO A 127 10.63 -6.97 7.88
CA PRO A 127 11.09 -5.67 8.39
C PRO A 127 11.65 -4.76 7.30
N ALA A 128 12.28 -5.31 6.25
CA ALA A 128 12.83 -4.52 5.15
C ALA A 128 11.71 -3.88 4.32
N LYS A 129 10.61 -4.60 4.08
CA LYS A 129 9.44 -4.06 3.36
C LYS A 129 8.71 -2.99 4.17
N LEU A 130 8.59 -3.19 5.49
CA LEU A 130 8.01 -2.16 6.37
C LEU A 130 8.86 -0.89 6.38
N ARG A 131 10.19 -1.03 6.50
CA ARG A 131 11.11 0.11 6.46
C ARG A 131 11.05 0.83 5.10
N LYS A 132 11.07 0.09 3.99
CA LYS A 132 10.90 0.65 2.65
C LYS A 132 9.60 1.44 2.53
N ALA A 133 8.50 0.92 3.07
CA ALA A 133 7.22 1.64 3.03
C ALA A 133 7.29 3.00 3.77
N ALA A 134 7.98 3.05 4.91
CA ALA A 134 8.21 4.28 5.67
C ALA A 134 9.10 5.29 4.91
N GLU A 135 10.19 4.81 4.30
CA GLU A 135 11.13 5.63 3.52
C GLU A 135 10.44 6.24 2.29
N GLU A 136 9.66 5.45 1.56
CA GLU A 136 8.91 5.92 0.39
C GLU A 136 7.80 6.91 0.79
N TYR A 137 7.09 6.67 1.89
CA TYR A 137 6.10 7.63 2.40
C TYR A 137 6.74 9.00 2.66
N LEU A 138 7.88 9.04 3.36
CA LEU A 138 8.58 10.29 3.65
C LEU A 138 9.03 11.00 2.38
N ARG A 139 9.51 10.25 1.38
CA ARG A 139 9.89 10.79 0.07
C ARG A 139 8.71 11.44 -0.66
N ILE A 140 7.52 10.88 -0.52
CA ILE A 140 6.29 11.38 -1.16
C ILE A 140 5.76 12.64 -0.45
N THR A 141 5.84 12.71 0.89
CA THR A 141 5.26 13.83 1.65
C THR A 141 6.18 15.02 1.83
N ASN A 142 7.50 14.84 1.69
CA ASN A 142 8.49 15.92 1.84
C ASN A 142 9.00 16.47 0.50
N GLY A 143 8.56 15.90 -0.63
CA GLY A 143 8.96 16.29 -1.99
C GLY A 143 7.93 17.15 -2.69
#